data_AF-A0A933BKZ1-F1
#
_entry.id   AF-A0A933BKZ1-F1
#
_cell.length_a   1.000
_cell.length_b   1.000
_cell.length_c   1.000
_cell.angle_alpha   90.00
_cell.angle_beta   90.00
_cell.angle_gamma   90.00
#
_symmetry.space_group_name_H-M   'P 1'
#
loop_
_entity.id
_entity.type
_entity.pdbx_description
1 polymer ?
#
loop_
_entity_poly.entity_id
_entity_poly.type
_entity_poly.pdbx_seq_one_letter_code
_entity_poly.pdbx_strand_id
1 'polypeptide(L)' 'MPRENRVLHIGDPAPDFRLRLSDGREVRLSDYRGRQHILLFFLRGTW' A
#
# COMPACT_ATOMS: atom_id res chain seq x y z
N MET A 1 6.05 5.05 16.39
CA MET A 1 6.96 5.91 15.60
C MET A 1 6.09 6.90 14.83
N PRO A 2 6.33 8.21 14.92
CA PRO A 2 5.65 9.17 14.07
C PRO A 2 5.97 8.80 12.62
N ARG A 3 4.95 8.66 11.77
CA ARG A 3 5.20 8.52 10.34
C ARG A 3 5.70 9.87 9.87
N GLU A 4 6.94 9.92 9.40
CA GLU A 4 7.44 11.12 8.71
C GLU A 4 6.44 11.40 7.58
N ASN A 5 5.77 12.56 7.65
CA ASN A 5 4.70 12.87 6.72
C ASN A 5 5.31 13.34 5.40
N ARG A 6 5.85 12.38 4.65
CA ARG A 6 6.47 12.61 3.34
C ARG A 6 5.41 12.54 2.26
N VAL A 7 5.26 13.63 1.52
CA VAL A 7 4.53 13.65 0.24
C VAL A 7 5.31 12.83 -0.78
N LEU A 8 4.64 11.92 -1.48
CA LEU A 8 5.25 11.08 -2.52
C LEU A 8 5.25 11.80 -3.87
N HIS A 9 6.34 11.67 -4.61
CA HIS A 9 6.48 12.16 -5.98
C HIS A 9 6.58 11.01 -7.00
N ILE A 10 6.41 11.32 -8.28
CA ILE A 10 6.62 10.33 -9.35
C ILE A 10 8.07 9.86 -9.33
N GLY A 11 8.27 8.54 -9.41
CA GLY A 11 9.59 7.92 -9.32
C GLY A 11 10.02 7.53 -7.91
N ASP A 12 9.35 8.04 -6.87
CA ASP A 12 9.62 7.59 -5.50
C ASP A 12 9.25 6.11 -5.34
N PRO A 13 10.08 5.32 -4.63
CA PRO A 13 9.72 3.95 -4.30
C PRO A 13 8.46 3.94 -3.42
N ALA A 14 7.45 3.18 -3.84
CA ALA A 14 6.23 3.03 -3.06
C ALA A 14 6.56 2.45 -1.66
N PRO A 15 6.11 3.11 -0.58
CA PRO A 15 6.30 2.62 0.78
C PRO A 15 5.67 1.24 0.95
N ASP A 16 6.38 0.35 1.61
CA ASP A 16 5.88 -0.99 1.86
C ASP A 16 4.85 -0.99 2.98
N PHE A 17 3.81 -1.79 2.84
CA PHE A 17 2.74 -1.91 3.83
C PHE A 17 2.12 -3.30 3.81
N ARG A 18 1.40 -3.63 4.88
CA ARG A 18 0.61 -4.85 5.02
C ARG A 18 -0.84 -4.47 5.24
N LEU A 19 -1.75 -5.13 4.53
CA LEU A 19 -3.19 -4.98 4.69
C LEU A 19 -3.81 -6.33 4.97
N ARG A 20 -4.85 -6.32 5.79
CA ARG A 20 -5.71 -7.47 6.00
C ARG A 20 -6.85 -7.43 5.00
N LEU A 21 -7.06 -8.54 4.31
CA LEU A 21 -8.17 -8.73 3.38
C LEU A 21 -9.45 -9.06 4.14
N SER A 22 -10.59 -8.95 3.47
CA SER A 22 -11.91 -9.28 4.03
C SER A 22 -12.04 -10.75 4.47
N ASP A 23 -11.29 -11.65 3.84
CA ASP A 23 -11.21 -13.07 4.20
C ASP A 23 -10.21 -13.35 5.35
N GLY A 24 -9.61 -12.30 5.91
CA GLY A 24 -8.69 -12.39 7.03
C GLY A 24 -7.24 -12.69 6.67
N ARG A 25 -6.92 -12.99 5.41
CA ARG A 25 -5.52 -13.13 4.94
C ARG A 25 -4.80 -11.79 5.00
N GLU A 26 -3.49 -11.85 5.12
CA GLU A 26 -2.63 -10.67 4.99
C GLU A 26 -1.94 -10.64 3.64
N VAL A 27 -1.78 -9.43 3.11
CA VAL A 27 -1.03 -9.17 1.89
C VAL A 27 -0.02 -8.06 2.12
N ARG A 28 1.19 -8.20 1.57
CA ARG A 28 2.23 -7.18 1.61
C ARG A 28 2.51 -6.64 0.22
N LEU A 29 2.66 -5.32 0.08
CA LEU A 29 2.94 -4.70 -1.23
C LEU A 29 4.22 -5.28 -1.86
N SER A 30 5.24 -5.57 -1.06
CA SER A 30 6.49 -6.17 -1.54
C SER A 30 6.33 -7.49 -2.28
N ASP A 31 5.26 -8.25 -2.02
CA ASP A 31 5.06 -9.58 -2.58
C ASP A 31 4.78 -9.54 -4.09
N TYR A 32 4.36 -8.37 -4.60
CA TYR A 32 4.06 -8.14 -6.02
C TYR A 32 5.24 -7.57 -6.83
N ARG A 33 6.35 -7.19 -6.17
CA ARG A 33 7.51 -6.60 -6.87
C ARG A 33 8.05 -7.55 -7.93
N GLY A 34 8.23 -7.05 -9.15
CA GLY A 34 8.73 -7.82 -10.29
C GLY A 34 7.74 -8.86 -10.85
N ARG A 35 6.52 -8.95 -10.30
CA ARG A 35 5.49 -9.89 -10.77
C ARG A 35 4.43 -9.21 -11.62
N GLN A 36 3.99 -8.02 -11.23
CA GLN A 36 2.97 -7.24 -11.95
C GLN A 36 2.94 -5.78 -11.50
N HIS A 37 2.33 -4.91 -12.30
CA HIS A 37 2.03 -3.53 -11.91
C HIS A 37 0.82 -3.49 -10.98
N ILE A 38 0.84 -2.58 -9.99
CA ILE A 38 -0.21 -2.44 -8.97
C ILE A 38 -0.77 -1.02 -9.02
N LEU A 39 -2.10 -0.92 -9.05
CA LEU A 39 -2.83 0.33 -8.87
C LEU A 39 -3.44 0.36 -7.46
N LEU A 40 -3.17 1.42 -6.70
CA LEU A 40 -3.75 1.62 -5.38
C LEU A 40 -4.90 2.61 -5.46
N PHE A 41 -6.06 2.22 -4.92
CA PHE A 41 -7.22 3.08 -4.83
C PHE A 41 -7.59 3.28 -3.36
N PHE A 42 -7.48 4.51 -2.88
CA PHE A 42 -7.77 4.87 -1.49
C PHE A 42 -9.19 5.42 -1.41
N LEU A 43 -10.08 4.62 -0.83
CA LEU A 43 -11.46 4.99 -0.54
C LEU A 43 -11.57 5.44 0.91
N ARG A 44 -12.24 6.57 1.15
CA ARG A 44 -12.66 6.94 2.50
C ARG A 44 -14.02 6.29 2.75
N GLY A 45 -14.02 5.18 3.48
CA GLY A 45 -15.26 4.59 3.98
C GLY A 45 -15.89 5.52 5.00
N THR A 46 -17.08 6.04 4.69
CA THR A 46 -18.00 6.58 5.70
C THR A 46 -18.97 5.47 6.04
N TRP A 47 -19.25 5.32 7.33
CA TRP A 47 -20.28 4.40 7.84
C TRP A 47 -21.65 4.70 7.25
#